data_AF-A0A7Y0DBA4-F1
#
_entry.id   AF-A0A7Y0DBA4-F1
#
_cell.length_a   1.000
_cell.length_b   1.000
_cell.length_c   1.000
_cell.angle_alpha   90.00
_cell.angle_beta   90.00
_cell.angle_gamma   90.00
#
_symmetry.space_group_name_H-M   'P 1'
#
loop_
_entity.id
_entity.type
_entity.pdbx_description
1 polymer ?
#
loop_
_entity_poly.entity_id
_entity_poly.type
_entity_poly.pdbx_seq_one_letter_code
_entity_poly.pdbx_strand_id
1 'polypeptide(L)'
;MRAGRTRSLQLLAAGACAALAAATLAGCASGTVRTGASTTVGTTTASATASATAPARTPTPKATATSTSTDVVPTDQPTNGSNTLTSPAPGATVDGPEVTVTGTGTAFEATLRWEAVPAGGADPVAQGFTTAGANGEVGPFTFTAPLPTGPVMLSVWEPDMSDGATGSKRHNLVSVTFTVR
;
A
#
# COMPACT_ATOMS: atom_id res chain seq x y z
N MET A 1 -36.49 25.77 -36.63
CA MET A 1 -37.05 25.20 -35.38
C MET A 1 -36.16 25.62 -34.21
N ARG A 2 -36.75 25.69 -33.01
CA ARG A 2 -36.49 26.68 -31.95
C ARG A 2 -35.18 26.49 -31.18
N ALA A 3 -34.59 27.63 -30.82
CA ALA A 3 -33.53 27.80 -29.82
C ALA A 3 -34.05 27.52 -28.40
N GLY A 4 -33.31 26.75 -27.61
CA GLY A 4 -33.56 26.52 -26.18
C GLY A 4 -32.71 27.45 -25.31
N ARG A 5 -33.34 28.51 -24.77
CA ARG A 5 -32.77 29.41 -23.77
C ARG A 5 -32.88 28.79 -22.36
N THR A 6 -31.76 28.87 -21.64
CA THR A 6 -31.58 29.18 -20.20
C THR A 6 -32.79 29.21 -19.28
N ARG A 7 -32.62 28.63 -18.07
CA ARG A 7 -33.00 29.29 -16.82
C ARG A 7 -32.23 28.75 -15.60
N SER A 8 -31.98 29.70 -14.71
CA SER A 8 -31.02 29.71 -13.62
C SER A 8 -31.69 29.47 -12.25
N LEU A 9 -30.86 29.09 -11.28
CA LEU A 9 -30.90 29.38 -9.83
C LEU A 9 -32.18 29.14 -9.01
N GLN A 10 -32.07 28.29 -7.98
CA GLN A 10 -32.59 28.52 -6.61
C GLN A 10 -31.63 27.82 -5.61
N LEU A 11 -30.85 28.53 -4.79
CA LEU A 11 -31.14 29.19 -3.50
C LEU A 11 -30.93 28.30 -2.25
N LEU A 12 -29.82 28.60 -1.56
CA LEU A 12 -29.57 28.63 -0.11
C LEU A 12 -30.49 27.87 0.86
N ALA A 13 -29.87 27.06 1.73
CA ALA A 13 -30.26 27.01 3.14
C ALA A 13 -29.02 26.73 4.02
N ALA A 14 -28.65 27.73 4.82
CA ALA A 14 -27.75 27.60 5.95
C ALA A 14 -28.47 26.86 7.09
N GLY A 15 -27.77 25.97 7.79
CA GLY A 15 -28.27 25.28 8.96
C GLY A 15 -27.14 24.98 9.94
N ALA A 16 -26.91 25.91 10.87
CA ALA A 16 -26.11 25.70 12.06
C ALA A 16 -26.97 25.06 13.15
N CYS A 17 -26.51 23.99 13.79
CA CYS A 17 -26.93 23.61 15.13
C CYS A 17 -25.81 22.81 15.81
N ALA A 18 -25.24 23.42 16.84
CA ALA A 18 -24.27 22.82 17.75
C ALA A 18 -24.97 21.87 18.73
N ALA A 19 -24.32 20.77 19.08
CA ALA A 19 -24.57 20.06 20.33
C ALA A 19 -23.26 19.51 20.90
N LEU A 20 -22.86 20.08 22.04
CA LEU A 20 -21.79 19.61 22.90
C LEU A 20 -22.05 18.17 23.33
N ALA A 21 -21.08 17.28 23.13
CA ALA A 21 -21.00 16.02 23.86
C ALA A 21 -19.84 16.11 24.86
N ALA A 22 -20.18 16.21 26.14
CA ALA A 22 -19.23 16.14 27.25
C ALA A 22 -18.72 14.70 27.38
N ALA A 23 -17.43 14.49 27.10
CA ALA A 23 -16.75 13.22 27.35
C ALA A 23 -16.22 13.20 28.79
N THR A 24 -16.79 12.34 29.63
CA THR A 24 -16.29 12.04 30.97
C THR A 24 -15.06 11.14 30.86
N LEU A 25 -13.87 11.69 31.13
CA LEU A 25 -12.62 10.95 31.33
C LEU A 25 -12.58 10.40 32.77
N ALA A 26 -12.83 9.10 32.92
CA ALA A 26 -12.53 8.36 34.15
C ALA A 26 -11.89 7.02 33.76
N GLY A 27 -10.60 6.86 34.05
CA GLY A 27 -9.88 5.64 33.73
C GLY A 27 -8.38 5.72 33.96
N CYS A 28 -7.96 6.10 35.17
CA CYS A 28 -6.59 5.85 35.64
C CYS A 28 -6.40 4.33 35.81
N ALA A 29 -5.69 3.68 34.91
CA ALA A 29 -5.11 2.36 35.15
C ALA A 29 -3.60 2.51 35.28
N SER A 30 -3.17 2.84 36.51
CA SER A 30 -1.78 2.70 36.95
C SER A 30 -1.44 1.20 36.97
N GLY A 31 -0.93 0.69 35.85
CA GLY A 31 -0.36 -0.65 35.73
C GLY A 31 1.10 -0.64 36.13
N THR A 32 1.40 -1.34 37.20
CA THR A 32 2.68 -1.44 37.90
C THR A 32 3.84 -1.92 37.04
N VAL A 33 4.97 -1.23 37.19
CA VAL A 33 6.31 -1.64 36.79
C VAL A 33 6.62 -3.02 37.38
N ARG A 34 6.85 -4.03 36.54
CA ARG A 34 7.49 -5.28 36.96
C ARG A 34 8.97 -5.22 36.62
N THR A 35 9.74 -4.69 37.57
CA THR A 35 11.20 -4.81 37.61
C THR A 35 11.53 -6.27 37.90
N GLY A 36 11.79 -7.06 36.85
CA GLY A 36 12.35 -8.41 36.96
C GLY A 36 13.80 -8.38 36.51
N ALA A 37 14.71 -8.04 37.41
CA ALA A 37 16.15 -8.14 37.19
C ALA A 37 16.70 -9.44 37.78
N SER A 38 17.68 -9.99 37.04
CA SER A 38 18.75 -10.89 37.48
C SER A 38 18.44 -12.36 37.78
N THR A 39 18.77 -13.21 36.79
CA THR A 39 19.61 -14.43 36.89
C THR A 39 19.64 -15.05 35.48
N THR A 40 20.70 -15.54 34.84
CA THR A 40 22.05 -15.96 35.21
C THR A 40 22.87 -15.99 33.91
N VAL A 41 24.13 -15.56 33.94
CA VAL A 41 25.11 -15.79 32.86
C VAL A 41 25.44 -17.29 32.85
N GLY A 42 24.94 -18.01 31.85
CA GLY A 42 25.30 -19.39 31.57
C GLY A 42 26.30 -19.45 30.43
N THR A 43 27.59 -19.46 30.75
CA THR A 43 28.66 -19.79 29.80
C THR A 43 28.77 -21.32 29.74
N THR A 44 28.22 -21.93 28.70
CA THR A 44 28.47 -23.34 28.37
C THR A 44 29.12 -23.43 27.00
N THR A 45 30.44 -23.48 27.02
CA THR A 45 31.27 -24.00 25.93
C THR A 45 31.23 -25.52 26.01
N ALA A 46 30.70 -26.18 24.96
CA ALA A 46 30.95 -27.61 24.73
C ALA A 46 30.82 -27.99 23.24
N SER A 47 31.97 -28.39 22.71
CA SER A 47 32.26 -29.52 21.82
C SER A 47 31.43 -29.85 20.57
N ALA A 48 32.16 -29.87 19.46
CA ALA A 48 31.85 -30.48 18.18
C ALA A 48 31.44 -31.97 18.27
N THR A 49 30.57 -32.42 17.35
CA THR A 49 30.49 -33.81 16.90
C THR A 49 29.82 -33.92 15.51
N ALA A 50 30.61 -34.49 14.59
CA ALA A 50 30.31 -35.32 13.42
C ALA A 50 29.22 -34.96 12.38
N SER A 51 29.69 -34.99 11.14
CA SER A 51 28.98 -35.14 9.88
C SER A 51 27.95 -36.28 9.88
N ALA A 52 26.75 -35.97 9.39
CA ALA A 52 25.84 -36.93 8.78
C ALA A 52 25.40 -36.39 7.42
N THR A 53 25.93 -36.99 6.36
CA THR A 53 25.53 -36.77 4.97
C THR A 53 24.09 -37.24 4.79
N ALA A 54 23.15 -36.30 4.64
CA ALA A 54 21.78 -36.60 4.24
C ALA A 54 21.73 -36.93 2.73
N PRO A 55 20.93 -37.91 2.29
CA PRO A 55 20.78 -38.24 0.88
C PRO A 55 20.15 -37.07 0.11
N ALA A 56 20.81 -36.68 -0.97
CA ALA A 56 20.32 -35.71 -1.94
C ALA A 56 18.96 -36.18 -2.50
N ARG A 57 17.88 -35.54 -2.08
CA ARG A 57 16.60 -35.62 -2.80
C ARG A 57 16.63 -34.57 -3.89
N THR A 58 16.70 -35.04 -5.13
CA THR A 58 16.49 -34.22 -6.33
C THR A 58 15.18 -33.43 -6.18
N PRO A 59 15.20 -32.09 -6.15
CA PRO A 59 13.96 -31.33 -6.29
C PRO A 59 13.48 -31.50 -7.73
N THR A 60 12.31 -32.11 -7.91
CA THR A 60 11.52 -32.00 -9.14
C THR A 60 11.35 -30.51 -9.47
N PRO A 61 11.73 -30.02 -10.67
CA PRO A 61 11.53 -28.63 -11.01
C PRO A 61 10.03 -28.32 -10.99
N LYS A 62 9.62 -27.53 -10.00
CA LYS A 62 8.31 -26.89 -9.93
C LYS A 62 8.20 -25.99 -11.16
N ALA A 63 7.11 -26.13 -11.91
CA ALA A 63 6.84 -25.40 -13.14
C ALA A 63 7.20 -23.91 -12.99
N THR A 64 8.23 -23.49 -13.71
CA THR A 64 8.54 -22.08 -13.94
C THR A 64 7.38 -21.50 -14.73
N ALA A 65 6.50 -20.76 -14.04
CA ALA A 65 5.55 -19.88 -14.71
C ALA A 65 6.38 -18.89 -15.52
N THR A 66 6.46 -19.14 -16.83
CA THR A 66 7.09 -18.24 -17.78
C THR A 66 6.10 -17.11 -18.02
N SER A 67 6.18 -16.08 -17.18
CA SER A 67 5.56 -14.80 -17.50
C SER A 67 6.38 -14.20 -18.64
N THR A 68 5.88 -14.32 -19.86
CA THR A 68 6.42 -13.61 -21.02
C THR A 68 6.29 -12.11 -20.78
N SER A 69 7.32 -11.51 -20.15
CA SER A 69 7.44 -10.05 -20.06
C SER A 69 7.82 -9.56 -21.45
N THR A 70 6.81 -9.12 -22.20
CA THR A 70 7.04 -8.37 -23.43
C THR A 70 7.62 -7.03 -22.99
N ASP A 71 8.91 -6.82 -23.24
CA ASP A 71 9.65 -5.59 -22.94
C ASP A 71 9.20 -4.47 -23.88
N VAL A 72 7.96 -4.03 -23.68
CA VAL A 72 7.43 -2.78 -24.19
C VAL A 72 7.05 -2.02 -22.95
N VAL A 73 7.87 -1.02 -22.56
CA VAL A 73 7.48 -0.05 -21.53
C VAL A 73 6.19 0.60 -22.04
N PRO A 74 5.02 0.34 -21.44
CA PRO A 74 3.78 0.93 -21.92
C PRO A 74 3.90 2.45 -21.71
N THR A 75 3.62 3.25 -22.74
CA THR A 75 3.70 4.72 -22.64
C THR A 75 2.56 5.33 -21.82
N ASP A 76 1.58 4.51 -21.43
CA ASP A 76 0.38 4.95 -20.74
C ASP A 76 0.46 4.76 -19.22
N GLN A 77 1.67 4.54 -18.67
CA GLN A 77 1.82 4.34 -17.23
C GLN A 77 1.48 5.60 -16.44
N PRO A 78 0.67 5.49 -15.36
CA PRO A 78 0.34 6.63 -14.53
C PRO A 78 1.58 7.12 -13.79
N THR A 79 1.87 8.41 -13.96
CA THR A 79 3.01 9.11 -13.35
C THR A 79 2.53 10.42 -12.70
N ASN A 80 3.11 10.77 -11.56
CA ASN A 80 2.87 12.03 -10.86
C ASN A 80 4.09 12.37 -9.98
N GLY A 81 4.73 13.50 -10.26
CA GLY A 81 5.99 13.85 -9.62
C GLY A 81 7.05 12.76 -9.84
N SER A 82 7.61 12.24 -8.76
CA SER A 82 8.62 11.18 -8.73
C SER A 82 8.04 9.76 -8.83
N ASN A 83 6.73 9.60 -8.67
CA ASN A 83 6.11 8.27 -8.61
C ASN A 83 5.60 7.85 -9.99
N THR A 84 5.86 6.61 -10.36
CA THR A 84 5.33 5.94 -11.55
C THR A 84 4.95 4.52 -11.17
N LEU A 85 3.73 4.10 -11.52
CA LEU A 85 3.27 2.72 -11.34
C LEU A 85 3.38 2.03 -12.70
N THR A 86 4.13 0.92 -12.78
CA THR A 86 4.43 0.22 -14.05
C THR A 86 3.66 -1.08 -14.24
N SER A 87 3.28 -1.75 -13.16
CA SER A 87 2.44 -2.94 -13.20
C SER A 87 1.49 -2.96 -12.00
N PRO A 88 0.21 -3.33 -12.17
CA PRO A 88 -0.46 -3.62 -13.44
C PRO A 88 -0.56 -2.40 -14.36
N ALA A 89 -0.61 -2.61 -15.67
CA ALA A 89 -0.87 -1.53 -16.63
C ALA A 89 -2.35 -1.08 -16.57
N PRO A 90 -2.66 0.18 -16.93
CA PRO A 90 -4.04 0.64 -16.99
C PRO A 90 -4.92 -0.24 -17.89
N GLY A 91 -6.08 -0.64 -17.36
CA GLY A 91 -7.05 -1.48 -18.06
C GLY A 91 -6.66 -2.96 -18.19
N ALA A 92 -5.52 -3.37 -17.63
CA ALA A 92 -5.07 -4.76 -17.71
C ALA A 92 -6.03 -5.72 -17.00
N THR A 93 -5.99 -6.98 -17.41
CA THR A 93 -6.58 -8.09 -16.66
C THR A 93 -5.44 -8.97 -16.14
N VAL A 94 -5.39 -9.18 -14.82
CA VAL A 94 -4.32 -9.92 -14.15
C VAL A 94 -4.89 -11.10 -13.37
N ASP A 95 -4.08 -12.14 -13.19
CA ASP A 95 -4.47 -13.33 -12.43
C ASP A 95 -4.38 -13.05 -10.93
N GLY A 96 -5.44 -13.34 -10.19
CA GLY A 96 -5.50 -13.21 -8.74
C GLY A 96 -5.28 -14.54 -7.99
N PRO A 97 -5.36 -14.52 -6.64
CA PRO A 97 -5.62 -13.35 -5.80
C PRO A 97 -4.35 -12.53 -5.46
N GLU A 98 -3.16 -13.07 -5.67
CA GLU A 98 -1.89 -12.42 -5.33
C GLU A 98 -1.35 -11.62 -6.53
N VAL A 99 -1.59 -10.31 -6.55
CA VAL A 99 -1.18 -9.44 -7.66
C VAL A 99 0.13 -8.75 -7.33
N THR A 100 1.16 -8.96 -8.15
CA THR A 100 2.42 -8.22 -8.05
C THR A 100 2.29 -6.82 -8.63
N VAL A 101 2.62 -5.83 -7.82
CA VAL A 101 2.65 -4.41 -8.17
C VAL A 101 4.09 -3.95 -8.26
N THR A 102 4.42 -3.21 -9.31
CA THR A 102 5.76 -2.63 -9.51
C THR A 102 5.68 -1.18 -9.95
N GLY A 103 6.76 -0.45 -9.70
CA GLY A 103 6.94 0.91 -10.16
C GLY A 103 8.25 1.51 -9.68
N THR A 104 8.34 2.83 -9.80
CA THR A 104 9.45 3.63 -9.28
C THR A 104 8.91 4.81 -8.48
N GLY A 105 9.62 5.21 -7.45
CA GLY A 105 9.23 6.35 -6.63
C GLY A 105 10.34 6.82 -5.72
N THR A 106 10.08 7.93 -5.04
CA THR A 106 10.90 8.38 -3.91
C THR A 106 9.99 8.89 -2.80
N ALA A 107 10.44 8.81 -1.56
CA ALA A 107 9.74 9.37 -0.42
C ALA A 107 10.74 9.76 0.67
N PHE A 108 10.26 10.51 1.68
CA PHE A 108 10.99 10.61 2.93
C PHE A 108 11.16 9.21 3.53
N GLU A 109 12.40 8.85 3.88
CA GLU A 109 12.75 7.52 4.42
C GLU A 109 12.28 6.35 3.52
N ALA A 110 12.20 6.58 2.22
CA ALA A 110 11.80 5.59 1.21
C ALA A 110 10.42 4.94 1.40
N THR A 111 9.55 5.48 2.26
CA THR A 111 8.27 4.84 2.56
C THR A 111 7.16 5.37 1.66
N LEU A 112 6.61 4.49 0.81
CA LEU A 112 5.37 4.74 0.07
C LEU A 112 4.20 4.01 0.72
N ARG A 113 3.02 4.64 0.75
CA ARG A 113 1.75 4.03 1.15
C ARG A 113 1.03 3.53 -0.09
N TRP A 114 0.23 2.48 0.07
CA TRP A 114 -0.64 2.00 -0.98
C TRP A 114 -1.98 1.51 -0.45
N GLU A 115 -3.00 1.56 -1.30
CA GLU A 115 -4.31 0.97 -1.05
C GLU A 115 -4.94 0.49 -2.36
N ALA A 116 -5.81 -0.51 -2.25
CA ALA A 116 -6.62 -1.02 -3.34
C ALA A 116 -8.10 -0.93 -2.97
N VAL A 117 -8.90 -0.29 -3.81
CA VAL A 117 -10.33 -0.08 -3.61
C VAL A 117 -11.09 -0.74 -4.78
N PRO A 118 -12.15 -1.54 -4.53
CA PRO A 118 -12.99 -2.07 -5.61
C PRO A 118 -13.64 -0.93 -6.40
N ALA A 119 -13.82 -1.08 -7.71
CA ALA A 119 -14.49 -0.04 -8.48
C ALA A 119 -15.92 0.22 -7.95
N GLY A 120 -16.21 1.47 -7.61
CA GLY A 120 -17.49 1.88 -7.00
C GLY A 120 -17.59 1.66 -5.48
N GLY A 121 -16.56 1.07 -4.85
CA GLY A 121 -16.45 0.98 -3.39
C GLY A 121 -15.81 2.22 -2.78
N ALA A 122 -16.10 2.48 -1.50
CA ALA A 122 -15.44 3.53 -0.72
C ALA A 122 -14.30 2.97 0.16
N ASP A 123 -14.42 1.73 0.62
CA ASP A 123 -13.48 1.13 1.57
C ASP A 123 -12.39 0.30 0.84
N PRO A 124 -11.12 0.40 1.28
CA PRO A 124 -10.05 -0.40 0.72
C PRO A 124 -10.20 -1.89 1.07
N VAL A 125 -10.00 -2.76 0.07
CA VAL A 125 -9.94 -4.22 0.26
C VAL A 125 -8.55 -4.72 0.65
N ALA A 126 -7.52 -3.92 0.36
CA ALA A 126 -6.15 -4.15 0.79
C ALA A 126 -5.42 -2.81 0.93
N GLN A 127 -4.47 -2.73 1.85
CA GLN A 127 -3.63 -1.54 2.04
C GLN A 127 -2.32 -1.91 2.74
N GLY A 128 -1.30 -1.05 2.61
CA GLY A 128 -0.02 -1.27 3.24
C GLY A 128 0.99 -0.17 2.94
N PHE A 129 2.26 -0.56 3.03
CA PHE A 129 3.39 0.27 2.63
C PHE A 129 4.41 -0.55 1.84
N THR A 130 5.28 0.12 1.10
CA THR A 130 6.43 -0.47 0.42
C THR A 130 7.62 0.50 0.50
N THR A 131 8.81 0.00 0.18
CA THR A 131 10.03 0.78 0.13
C THR A 131 10.39 1.10 -1.33
N ALA A 132 10.79 2.34 -1.60
CA ALA A 132 11.27 2.81 -2.90
C ALA A 132 12.64 3.51 -2.77
N GLY A 133 12.93 4.52 -3.59
CA GLY A 133 14.06 5.43 -3.36
C GLY A 133 13.79 6.42 -2.22
N ALA A 134 14.83 7.08 -1.71
CA ALA A 134 14.76 7.97 -0.55
C ALA A 134 15.21 9.40 -0.87
N ASN A 135 14.64 10.39 -0.19
CA ASN A 135 15.17 11.76 -0.12
C ASN A 135 15.41 12.41 -1.49
N GLY A 136 14.51 12.14 -2.45
CA GLY A 136 14.59 12.68 -3.82
C GLY A 136 15.32 11.78 -4.81
N GLU A 137 16.05 10.76 -4.36
CA GLU A 137 16.57 9.71 -5.23
C GLU A 137 15.43 8.75 -5.58
N VAL A 138 15.13 8.59 -6.88
CA VAL A 138 14.07 7.69 -7.37
C VAL A 138 14.61 6.27 -7.44
N GLY A 139 13.89 5.32 -6.84
CA GLY A 139 14.23 3.91 -6.81
C GLY A 139 13.03 3.01 -7.11
N PRO A 140 13.26 1.73 -7.43
CA PRO A 140 12.18 0.79 -7.71
C PRO A 140 11.41 0.45 -6.43
N PHE A 141 10.12 0.17 -6.57
CA PHE A 141 9.32 -0.50 -5.55
C PHE A 141 8.64 -1.75 -6.13
N THR A 142 8.42 -2.73 -5.26
CA THR A 142 7.65 -3.94 -5.57
C THR A 142 6.90 -4.41 -4.33
N PHE A 143 5.67 -4.88 -4.50
CA PHE A 143 4.92 -5.55 -3.43
C PHE A 143 3.87 -6.49 -4.03
N THR A 144 3.34 -7.39 -3.19
CA THR A 144 2.23 -8.26 -3.56
C THR A 144 0.99 -7.82 -2.81
N ALA A 145 -0.11 -7.61 -3.53
CA ALA A 145 -1.41 -7.24 -2.97
C ALA A 145 -2.38 -8.44 -3.07
N PRO A 146 -2.97 -8.89 -1.95
CA PRO A 146 -4.05 -9.86 -1.97
C PRO A 146 -5.35 -9.16 -2.37
N LEU A 147 -5.84 -9.41 -3.58
CA LEU A 147 -6.99 -8.73 -4.18
C LEU A 147 -8.11 -9.71 -4.54
N PRO A 148 -9.38 -9.36 -4.27
CA PRO A 148 -10.52 -10.13 -4.76
C PRO A 148 -10.65 -10.02 -6.28
N THR A 149 -11.38 -10.95 -6.90
CA THR A 149 -11.72 -10.87 -8.32
C THR A 149 -12.64 -9.68 -8.61
N GLY A 150 -12.48 -9.09 -9.80
CA GLY A 150 -13.24 -7.92 -10.25
C GLY A 150 -12.37 -6.67 -10.49
N PRO A 151 -13.01 -5.55 -10.82
CA PRO A 151 -12.32 -4.29 -11.09
C PRO A 151 -11.80 -3.64 -9.80
N VAL A 152 -10.54 -3.21 -9.83
CA VAL A 152 -9.82 -2.61 -8.71
C VAL A 152 -9.15 -1.32 -9.15
N MET A 153 -9.21 -0.29 -8.31
CA MET A 153 -8.37 0.90 -8.37
C MET A 153 -7.28 0.80 -7.30
N LEU A 154 -6.03 0.67 -7.72
CA LEU A 154 -4.86 0.65 -6.85
C LEU A 154 -4.20 2.02 -6.86
N SER A 155 -3.81 2.50 -5.68
CA SER A 155 -3.16 3.80 -5.51
C SER A 155 -1.85 3.67 -4.72
N VAL A 156 -0.84 4.44 -5.09
CA VAL A 156 0.46 4.53 -4.39
C VAL A 156 0.81 6.01 -4.19
N TRP A 157 1.27 6.40 -3.00
CA TRP A 157 1.59 7.79 -2.67
C TRP A 157 2.64 7.94 -1.59
N GLU A 158 3.24 9.13 -1.54
CA GLU A 158 4.11 9.57 -0.44
C GLU A 158 3.26 10.04 0.76
N PRO A 159 3.53 9.54 1.98
CA PRO A 159 2.82 9.99 3.17
C PRO A 159 3.10 11.46 3.47
N ASP A 160 2.12 12.16 4.03
CA ASP A 160 2.33 13.51 4.57
C ASP A 160 3.18 13.41 5.86
N MET A 161 4.30 14.15 5.88
CA MET A 161 5.22 14.24 7.01
C MET A 161 4.90 15.41 7.94
N SER A 162 3.84 16.17 7.67
CA SER A 162 3.45 17.34 8.47
C SER A 162 2.71 17.01 9.77
N ASP A 163 2.68 15.73 10.18
CA ASP A 163 1.84 15.22 11.29
C ASP A 163 0.37 15.68 11.18
N GLY A 164 -0.12 15.83 9.95
CA GLY A 164 -1.48 16.28 9.66
C GLY A 164 -1.73 17.79 9.81
N ALA A 165 -0.69 18.61 10.03
CA ALA A 165 -0.81 20.06 10.11
C ALA A 165 -1.42 20.70 8.85
N THR A 166 -1.38 19.99 7.72
CA THR A 166 -1.99 20.46 6.44
C THR A 166 -3.11 19.57 5.90
N GLY A 167 -3.64 18.65 6.74
CA GLY A 167 -4.63 17.63 6.38
C GLY A 167 -4.01 16.36 5.77
N SER A 168 -4.80 15.30 5.55
CA SER A 168 -4.36 14.02 4.96
C SER A 168 -3.98 14.16 3.48
N LYS A 169 -2.85 14.81 3.18
CA LYS A 169 -2.40 14.96 1.80
C LYS A 169 -1.70 13.69 1.32
N ARG A 170 -2.21 13.11 0.23
CA ARG A 170 -1.53 12.04 -0.50
C ARG A 170 -0.59 12.70 -1.52
N HIS A 171 0.69 12.80 -1.19
CA HIS A 171 1.67 13.46 -2.06
C HIS A 171 2.04 12.55 -3.24
N ASN A 172 2.18 13.15 -4.43
CA ASN A 172 2.58 12.45 -5.66
C ASN A 172 1.80 11.14 -5.88
N LEU A 173 0.49 11.18 -5.61
CA LEU A 173 -0.43 10.06 -5.77
C LEU A 173 -0.46 9.63 -7.24
N VAL A 174 -0.24 8.34 -7.47
CA VAL A 174 -0.51 7.66 -8.74
C VAL A 174 -1.56 6.58 -8.51
N SER A 175 -2.45 6.39 -9.48
CA SER A 175 -3.50 5.39 -9.41
C SER A 175 -3.64 4.66 -10.74
N VAL A 176 -3.96 3.37 -10.67
CA VAL A 176 -4.24 2.53 -11.83
C VAL A 176 -5.52 1.74 -11.62
N THR A 177 -6.31 1.57 -12.67
CA THR A 177 -7.47 0.68 -12.67
C THR A 177 -7.18 -0.53 -13.54
N PHE A 178 -7.47 -1.72 -13.02
CA PHE A 178 -7.31 -3.00 -13.70
C PHE A 178 -8.34 -4.01 -13.18
N THR A 179 -8.42 -5.19 -13.80
CA THR A 179 -9.34 -6.27 -13.40
C THR A 179 -8.56 -7.47 -12.90
N VAL A 180 -8.96 -8.02 -11.75
CA VAL A 180 -8.45 -9.29 -11.22
C VAL A 180 -9.40 -10.42 -11.64
N ARG A 181 -8.87 -11.55 -12.10
CA ARG A 181 -9.66 -12.74 -12.46
C ARG A 181 -9.14 -14.00 -11.82
#